data_AF-A0A349TNW8-F1
#
_entry.id   AF-A0A349TNW8-F1
#
_cell.length_a   1.000
_cell.length_b   1.000
_cell.length_c   1.000
_cell.angle_alpha   90.00
_cell.angle_beta   90.00
_cell.angle_gamma   90.00
#
_symmetry.space_group_name_H-M   'P 1'
#
loop_
_entity.id
_entity.type
_entity.pdbx_description
1 polymer ?
#
loop_
_entity_poly.entity_id
_entity_poly.type
_entity_poly.pdbx_seq_one_letter_code
_entity_poly.pdbx_strand_id
1 'polypeptide(L)'
;NALPDEDQIVKGLGMEYMQVPVDFSNPLLDDFYAFADSMQRNTGKKTLLHCQVNARATAFSFLYRVLYEDVPIAEAKEDMNTVWQPNEVWRDFIFEVMAQNDKDPNCEGCDWTPPPPRN
;
A
#
# COMPACT_ATOMS: atom_id res chain seq x y z
N ASN A 1 -3.10 -0.05 14.73
CA ASN A 1 -4.47 0.46 14.56
C ASN A 1 -4.45 1.98 14.44
N ALA A 2 -5.48 2.54 13.81
CA ALA A 2 -5.75 3.98 13.79
C ALA A 2 -5.97 4.51 15.22
N LEU A 3 -5.72 5.80 15.46
CA LEU A 3 -6.03 6.42 16.76
C LEU A 3 -7.55 6.45 16.97
N PRO A 4 -8.08 6.28 18.21
CA PRO A 4 -9.53 6.21 18.45
C PRO A 4 -10.33 7.41 17.92
N ASP A 5 -9.72 8.60 17.95
CA ASP A 5 -10.35 9.87 17.53
C ASP A 5 -9.70 10.45 16.27
N GLU A 6 -9.03 9.61 15.46
CA GLU A 6 -8.30 10.05 14.27
C GLU A 6 -9.20 10.78 13.27
N ASP A 7 -10.43 10.28 13.09
CA ASP A 7 -11.39 10.89 12.19
C ASP A 7 -11.80 12.30 12.65
N GLN A 8 -11.98 12.51 13.95
CA GLN A 8 -12.32 13.80 14.53
C GLN A 8 -11.17 14.80 14.38
N ILE A 9 -9.93 14.35 14.63
CA ILE A 9 -8.74 15.19 14.49
C ILE A 9 -8.57 15.62 13.03
N VAL A 10 -8.64 14.68 12.08
CA VAL A 10 -8.47 14.94 10.64
C VAL A 10 -9.56 15.87 10.12
N LYS A 11 -10.84 15.61 10.47
CA LYS A 11 -11.96 16.50 10.09
C LYS A 11 -11.84 17.88 10.74
N GLY A 12 -11.37 17.96 11.99
CA GLY A 12 -11.12 19.22 12.69
C GLY A 12 -10.05 20.09 12.01
N LEU A 13 -9.13 19.46 11.27
CA LEU A 13 -8.13 20.12 10.42
C LEU A 13 -8.65 20.46 9.00
N GLY A 14 -9.93 20.21 8.72
CA GLY A 14 -10.55 20.50 7.42
C GLY A 14 -10.23 19.47 6.33
N MET A 15 -9.72 18.30 6.70
CA MET A 15 -9.39 17.22 5.78
C MET A 15 -10.52 16.19 5.69
N GLU A 16 -10.61 15.50 4.55
CA GLU A 16 -11.44 14.31 4.41
C GLU A 16 -10.74 13.11 5.07
N TYR A 17 -11.51 12.21 5.68
CA TYR A 17 -10.99 11.01 6.34
C TYR A 17 -11.65 9.76 5.77
N MET A 18 -10.84 8.76 5.46
CA MET A 18 -11.28 7.40 5.13
C MET A 18 -10.37 6.41 5.84
N GLN A 19 -10.98 5.39 6.45
CA GLN A 19 -10.27 4.27 7.03
C GLN A 19 -10.51 3.01 6.20
N VAL A 20 -9.43 2.29 5.89
CA VAL A 20 -9.47 0.95 5.29
C VAL A 20 -8.85 -0.03 6.29
N PRO A 21 -9.64 -0.88 6.96
CA PRO A 21 -9.14 -1.75 8.01
C PRO A 21 -8.46 -3.00 7.43
N VAL A 22 -7.16 -2.91 7.19
CA VAL A 22 -6.37 -4.03 6.65
C VAL A 22 -5.77 -4.89 7.77
N ASP A 23 -6.12 -6.19 7.80
CA ASP A 23 -5.45 -7.19 8.62
C ASP A 23 -4.03 -7.42 8.09
N PHE A 24 -3.03 -7.23 8.94
CA PHE A 24 -1.64 -7.39 8.55
C PHE A 24 -1.26 -8.85 8.25
N SER A 25 -1.93 -9.80 8.89
CA SER A 25 -1.66 -11.23 8.72
C SER A 25 -2.44 -11.85 7.57
N ASN A 26 -3.44 -11.13 7.03
CA ASN A 26 -4.31 -11.61 5.97
C ASN A 26 -4.88 -10.43 5.14
N PRO A 27 -4.03 -9.70 4.39
CA PRO A 27 -4.49 -8.60 3.55
C PRO A 27 -5.39 -9.14 2.43
N LEU A 28 -6.53 -8.50 2.19
CA LEU A 28 -7.47 -8.90 1.14
C LEU A 28 -7.36 -8.00 -0.08
N LEU A 29 -7.60 -8.56 -1.27
CA LEU A 29 -7.64 -7.80 -2.52
C LEU A 29 -8.66 -6.66 -2.47
N ASP A 30 -9.84 -6.94 -1.92
CA ASP A 30 -10.91 -5.97 -1.73
C ASP A 30 -10.47 -4.77 -0.88
N ASP A 31 -9.57 -4.97 0.09
CA ASP A 31 -9.02 -3.87 0.89
C ASP A 31 -8.20 -2.91 0.01
N PHE A 32 -7.38 -3.45 -0.90
CA PHE A 32 -6.61 -2.63 -1.83
C PHE A 32 -7.51 -1.90 -2.82
N TYR A 33 -8.50 -2.58 -3.41
CA TYR A 33 -9.38 -1.92 -4.37
C TYR A 33 -10.29 -0.88 -3.71
N ALA A 34 -10.74 -1.09 -2.47
CA ALA A 34 -11.46 -0.06 -1.70
C ALA A 34 -10.60 1.20 -1.49
N PHE A 35 -9.31 1.01 -1.20
CA PHE A 35 -8.34 2.10 -1.13
C PHE A 35 -8.13 2.78 -2.48
N ALA A 36 -7.86 2.02 -3.55
CA ALA A 36 -7.58 2.53 -4.87
C ALA A 36 -8.77 3.33 -5.45
N ASP A 37 -9.98 2.81 -5.30
CA ASP A 37 -11.22 3.50 -5.70
C ASP A 37 -11.39 4.84 -4.99
N SER A 38 -10.97 4.93 -3.73
CA SER A 38 -11.00 6.18 -2.98
C SER A 38 -10.03 7.21 -3.52
N MET A 39 -8.79 6.78 -3.80
CA MET A 39 -7.76 7.65 -4.38
C MET A 39 -8.17 8.15 -5.77
N GLN A 40 -8.75 7.27 -6.60
CA GLN A 40 -9.21 7.61 -7.95
C GLN A 40 -10.38 8.61 -7.96
N ARG A 41 -11.21 8.65 -6.91
CA ARG A 41 -12.31 9.64 -6.80
C ARG A 41 -11.81 11.09 -6.70
N ASN A 42 -10.57 11.33 -6.28
CA ASN A 42 -10.07 12.69 -6.01
C ASN A 42 -8.58 12.84 -6.35
N THR A 43 -8.17 12.43 -7.55
CA THR A 43 -6.76 12.43 -8.00
C THR A 43 -6.07 13.80 -7.96
N GLY A 44 -6.84 14.90 -7.94
CA GLY A 44 -6.29 16.25 -7.81
C GLY A 44 -5.95 16.69 -6.37
N LYS A 45 -6.28 15.88 -5.36
CA LYS A 45 -6.03 16.21 -3.94
C LYS A 45 -4.74 15.56 -3.45
N LYS A 46 -4.02 16.29 -2.59
CA LYS A 46 -2.91 15.71 -1.83
C LYS A 46 -3.49 14.82 -0.73
N THR A 47 -3.15 13.54 -0.76
CA THR A 47 -3.62 12.55 0.21
C THR A 47 -2.47 12.03 1.06
N LEU A 48 -2.64 12.02 2.38
CA LEU A 48 -1.75 11.34 3.30
C LEU A 48 -2.24 9.89 3.51
N LEU A 49 -1.49 8.92 2.98
CA LEU A 49 -1.68 7.50 3.28
C LEU A 49 -0.70 7.08 4.37
N HIS A 50 -1.21 6.51 5.46
CA HIS A 50 -0.35 6.06 6.57
C HIS A 50 -0.91 4.80 7.24
N CYS A 51 -0.08 4.17 8.06
CA CYS A 51 -0.52 3.19 9.05
C CYS A 51 0.38 3.30 10.29
N GLN A 52 0.28 2.37 11.24
CA GLN A 52 1.07 2.45 12.49
C GLN A 52 2.59 2.49 12.29
N VAL A 53 3.13 1.76 11.30
CA VAL A 53 4.58 1.69 11.00
C VAL A 53 4.87 1.82 9.50
N ASN A 54 3.93 2.41 8.75
CA ASN A 54 3.94 2.56 7.29
C ASN A 54 4.09 1.30 6.41
N ALA A 55 4.23 0.10 6.97
CA ALA A 55 4.32 -1.14 6.18
C ALA A 55 3.14 -1.36 5.20
N ARG A 56 1.89 -1.31 5.70
CA ARG A 56 0.67 -1.42 4.87
C ARG A 56 0.58 -0.29 3.85
N ALA A 57 0.84 0.93 4.31
CA ALA A 57 0.73 2.15 3.52
C ALA A 57 1.68 2.12 2.32
N THR A 58 2.94 1.71 2.50
CA THR A 58 3.89 1.64 1.38
C THR A 58 3.61 0.49 0.43
N ALA A 59 3.09 -0.64 0.90
CA ALA A 59 2.65 -1.72 0.02
C ALA A 59 1.46 -1.29 -0.87
N PHE A 60 0.47 -0.61 -0.29
CA PHE A 60 -0.66 -0.08 -1.04
C PHE A 60 -0.24 1.06 -1.98
N SER A 61 0.68 1.92 -1.55
CA SER A 61 1.28 2.97 -2.37
C SER A 61 2.03 2.39 -3.58
N PHE A 62 2.83 1.33 -3.36
CA PHE A 62 3.51 0.59 -4.44
C PHE A 62 2.51 0.13 -5.51
N LEU A 63 1.49 -0.62 -5.09
CA LEU A 63 0.47 -1.15 -6.00
C LEU A 63 -0.26 -0.03 -6.74
N TYR A 64 -0.69 1.01 -6.03
CA TYR A 64 -1.42 2.12 -6.63
C TYR A 64 -0.60 2.89 -7.66
N ARG A 65 0.65 3.22 -7.33
CA ARG A 65 1.55 3.96 -8.24
C ARG A 65 1.86 3.18 -9.51
N VAL A 66 2.08 1.87 -9.39
CA VAL A 66 2.35 1.02 -10.56
C VAL A 66 1.11 0.83 -11.43
N LEU A 67 -0.07 0.64 -10.82
CA LEU A 67 -1.29 0.30 -11.55
C LEU A 67 -2.04 1.51 -12.12
N TYR A 68 -1.99 2.66 -11.45
CA TYR A 68 -2.81 3.84 -11.79
C TYR A 68 -2.02 5.08 -12.17
N GLU A 69 -0.72 5.14 -11.86
CA GLU A 69 0.13 6.31 -12.15
C GLU A 69 1.29 5.97 -13.11
N ASP A 70 1.32 4.75 -13.64
CA ASP A 70 2.35 4.23 -14.56
C ASP A 70 3.79 4.37 -14.03
N VAL A 71 3.97 4.41 -12.70
CA VAL A 71 5.29 4.48 -12.07
C VAL A 71 6.04 3.17 -12.32
N PRO A 72 7.32 3.21 -12.73
CA PRO A 72 8.12 2.02 -12.90
C PRO A 72 8.19 1.16 -11.63
N ILE A 73 8.05 -0.15 -11.78
CA ILE A 73 8.07 -1.11 -10.66
C ILE A 73 9.35 -0.96 -9.83
N ALA A 74 10.51 -0.80 -10.48
CA ALA A 74 11.79 -0.63 -9.80
C ALA A 74 11.78 0.57 -8.84
N GLU A 75 11.28 1.71 -9.31
CA GLU A 75 11.17 2.94 -8.52
C GLU A 75 10.19 2.78 -7.36
N ALA A 76 8.99 2.28 -7.63
CA ALA A 76 7.99 2.06 -6.60
C ALA A 76 8.47 1.05 -5.54
N LYS A 77 9.20 0.00 -5.96
CA LYS A 77 9.76 -1.02 -5.08
C LYS A 77 10.89 -0.46 -4.22
N GLU A 78 11.77 0.37 -4.78
CA GLU A 78 12.83 1.04 -4.04
C GLU A 78 12.23 1.93 -2.93
N ASP A 79 11.22 2.72 -3.26
CA ASP A 79 10.51 3.57 -2.29
C ASP A 79 9.89 2.75 -1.16
N MET A 80 9.23 1.62 -1.46
CA MET A 80 8.70 0.73 -0.42
C MET A 80 9.81 0.17 0.47
N ASN A 81 10.94 -0.22 -0.13
CA ASN A 81 12.09 -0.80 0.57
C ASN A 81 12.75 0.16 1.57
N THR A 82 12.60 1.48 1.39
CA THR A 82 13.08 2.48 2.36
C THR A 82 12.38 2.38 3.71
N VAL A 83 11.15 1.85 3.74
CA VAL A 83 10.37 1.63 4.95
C VAL A 83 10.53 0.21 5.45
N TRP A 84 10.36 -0.78 4.56
CA TRP A 84 10.48 -2.19 4.92
C TRP A 84 10.57 -3.11 3.70
N GLN A 85 11.06 -4.33 3.91
CA GLN A 85 10.95 -5.43 2.96
C GLN A 85 9.70 -6.27 3.28
N PRO A 86 8.81 -6.54 2.32
CA PRO A 86 7.64 -7.39 2.53
C PRO A 86 8.03 -8.77 3.05
N ASN A 87 7.28 -9.26 4.04
CA ASN A 87 7.33 -10.68 4.42
C ASN A 87 6.58 -11.53 3.37
N GLU A 88 6.55 -12.84 3.57
CA GLU A 88 5.89 -13.79 2.67
C GLU A 88 4.42 -13.41 2.38
N VAL A 89 3.63 -13.13 3.42
CA VAL A 89 2.21 -12.74 3.29
C VAL A 89 2.04 -11.52 2.39
N TRP A 90 2.83 -10.48 2.61
CA TRP A 90 2.70 -9.23 1.85
C TRP A 90 3.31 -9.29 0.46
N ARG A 91 4.38 -10.08 0.28
CA ARG A 91 4.92 -10.38 -1.06
C ARG A 91 3.86 -11.09 -1.89
N ASP A 92 3.25 -12.15 -1.35
CA ASP A 92 2.29 -12.96 -2.09
C ASP A 92 1.03 -12.15 -2.43
N PHE A 93 0.56 -11.34 -1.49
CA PHE A 93 -0.51 -10.38 -1.73
C PHE A 93 -0.19 -9.40 -2.87
N ILE A 94 1.00 -8.79 -2.87
CA ILE A 94 1.43 -7.88 -3.94
C ILE A 94 1.43 -8.61 -5.29
N PHE A 95 1.96 -9.83 -5.33
CA PHE A 95 2.01 -10.64 -6.55
C PHE A 95 0.62 -10.99 -7.06
N GLU A 96 -0.31 -11.30 -6.16
CA GLU A 96 -1.70 -11.60 -6.51
C GLU A 96 -2.41 -10.38 -7.13
N VAL A 97 -2.29 -9.20 -6.51
CA VAL A 97 -2.86 -7.95 -7.06
C VAL A 97 -2.25 -7.63 -8.42
N MET A 98 -0.93 -7.74 -8.58
CA MET A 98 -0.24 -7.47 -9.84
C MET A 98 -0.66 -8.44 -10.94
N ALA A 99 -0.77 -9.73 -10.63
CA ALA A 99 -1.23 -10.75 -11.56
C ALA A 99 -2.69 -10.53 -12.01
N GLN A 100 -3.58 -10.09 -11.12
CA GLN A 100 -4.96 -9.75 -11.50
C GLN A 100 -5.08 -8.56 -12.45
N ASN A 101 -4.04 -7.72 -12.52
CA ASN A 101 -3.97 -6.55 -13.39
C ASN A 101 -3.01 -6.79 -14.58
N ASP A 102 -2.69 -8.04 -14.88
CA ASP A 102 -1.79 -8.45 -15.98
C ASP A 102 -0.41 -7.76 -15.92
N LYS A 103 0.11 -7.52 -14.71
CA LYS A 103 1.44 -6.97 -14.47
C LYS A 103 2.36 -8.01 -13.83
N ASP A 104 3.59 -8.08 -14.32
CA ASP A 104 4.66 -8.84 -13.67
C ASP A 104 5.35 -7.94 -12.62
N PRO A 105 5.35 -8.29 -11.32
CA PRO A 105 6.04 -7.52 -10.29
C PRO A 105 7.58 -7.64 -10.36
N ASN A 106 8.12 -8.51 -11.20
CA ASN A 106 9.57 -8.63 -11.37
C ASN A 106 10.14 -7.45 -12.17
N CYS A 107 11.33 -7.01 -11.78
CA CYS A 107 12.07 -5.97 -12.46
C CYS A 107 13.57 -6.22 -12.35
N GLU A 108 14.37 -5.59 -13.21
CA GLU A 108 15.82 -5.62 -13.08
C GLU A 108 16.23 -5.01 -11.73
N GLY A 109 16.85 -5.82 -10.85
CA GLY A 109 17.27 -5.39 -9.52
C GLY A 109 16.22 -5.48 -8.41
N CYS A 110 14.96 -5.84 -8.72
CA CYS A 110 13.95 -6.09 -7.70
C CYS A 110 14.25 -7.38 -6.93
N ASP A 111 14.60 -7.27 -5.65
CA ASP A 111 14.61 -8.41 -4.73
C ASP A 111 13.26 -8.54 -4.00
N TRP A 112 12.62 -9.69 -4.22
CA TRP A 112 11.36 -10.10 -3.60
C TRP A 112 11.54 -11.23 -2.59
N THR A 113 12.78 -11.59 -2.25
CA THR A 113 13.07 -12.60 -1.23
C THR A 113 12.62 -12.08 0.14
N PRO A 114 11.69 -12.77 0.84
CA PRO A 114 11.26 -12.33 2.16
C PRO A 114 12.44 -12.33 3.15
N PRO A 115 12.51 -11.36 4.06
CA PRO A 115 13.50 -11.39 5.13
C PRO A 115 13.25 -12.62 6.03
N PRO A 116 14.29 -13.13 6.72
CA PRO A 116 14.12 -14.23 7.65
C PRO A 116 13.12 -13.84 8.76
N PRO A 117 12.39 -14.82 9.33
CA PRO A 117 11.50 -14.57 10.45
C PRO A 117 12.24 -13.84 11.57
N ARG A 118 11.65 -12.76 12.08
CA ARG A 118 12.20 -12.09 13.26
C ARG A 118 11.86 -12.96 14.47
N ASN A 119 12.89 -13.57 15.08
CA ASN A 119 12.81 -14.28 16.35
C ASN A 119 12.38 -13.35 17.49
#